data_AF-A0A0L0SZA3-F1
#
_entry.id   AF-A0A0L0SZA3-F1
#
_cell.length_a   1.000
_cell.length_b   1.000
_cell.length_c   1.000
_cell.angle_alpha   90.00
_cell.angle_beta   90.00
_cell.angle_gamma   90.00
#
_symmetry.space_group_name_H-M   'P 1'
#
loop_
_entity.id
_entity.type
_entity.pdbx_description
1 polymer ?
#
loop_
_entity_poly.entity_id
_entity_poly.type
_entity_poly.pdbx_seq_one_letter_code
_entity_poly.pdbx_strand_id
1 'polypeptide(L)'
;MATPLPTSEKTAPGQLSGTLGGPMAPPPYAPLAGTGAIPMPIPGAPAPGGGFAAPAGASLAAGMAAQVASERLTTAGLLPAQWSVEGLREYRAAKMQEWRSMGDFFDWTRFRRPGSWEMVKERVNANLSYYHANYLFIFVCICFYALITSPFLLLSLAFLVGAHIMVRRANAPTIMVFGQELSTTQVNSYLAIFTIPLLWLGSAGSTVFWIVGASGLVIGGHAAMLEPPVERAFEQNV
;
A
#
# COMPACT_ATOMS: atom_id res chain seq x y z
N MET A 1 23.24 -65.79 24.90
CA MET A 1 23.51 -64.73 23.91
C MET A 1 22.72 -63.49 24.36
N ALA A 2 23.29 -62.34 24.69
CA ALA A 2 24.68 -61.99 25.02
C ALA A 2 24.68 -60.76 25.97
N THR A 3 25.67 -60.66 26.84
CA THR A 3 25.98 -59.55 27.78
C THR A 3 27.52 -59.51 27.89
N PRO A 4 28.21 -58.37 28.21
CA PRO A 4 27.83 -57.32 29.17
C PRO A 4 28.21 -55.84 28.81
N LEU A 5 28.06 -54.92 29.79
CA LEU A 5 28.68 -53.57 29.93
C LEU A 5 30.15 -53.69 30.48
N PRO A 6 30.97 -52.64 30.83
CA PRO A 6 30.81 -51.15 30.86
C PRO A 6 32.04 -50.25 30.43
N THR A 7 31.88 -48.90 30.55
CA THR A 7 32.86 -47.83 30.97
C THR A 7 34.07 -47.30 30.16
N SER A 8 34.31 -45.97 30.36
CA SER A 8 35.51 -45.10 30.17
C SER A 8 35.98 -44.72 28.74
N GLU A 9 36.64 -43.58 28.46
CA GLU A 9 36.71 -42.19 29.02
C GLU A 9 37.49 -41.31 27.99
N LYS A 10 37.31 -39.96 27.99
CA LYS A 10 38.23 -38.93 27.41
C LYS A 10 38.32 -38.84 25.87
N THR A 11 38.53 -37.70 25.19
CA THR A 11 38.88 -36.27 25.50
C THR A 11 38.48 -35.43 24.26
N ALA A 12 38.19 -34.12 24.23
CA ALA A 12 37.94 -33.06 25.23
C ALA A 12 37.20 -31.87 24.53
N PRO A 13 36.41 -31.03 25.25
CA PRO A 13 35.76 -29.84 24.69
C PRO A 13 36.46 -28.52 25.08
N GLY A 14 36.76 -27.65 24.11
CA GLY A 14 36.91 -26.20 24.32
C GLY A 14 35.56 -25.52 24.00
N GLN A 15 34.91 -24.73 24.87
CA GLN A 15 35.38 -23.57 25.66
C GLN A 15 35.94 -22.50 24.71
N LEU A 16 35.48 -21.24 24.67
CA LEU A 16 34.73 -20.39 25.63
C LEU A 16 33.79 -19.45 24.84
N SER A 17 32.84 -18.68 25.36
CA SER A 17 32.00 -18.61 26.58
C SER A 17 31.45 -17.17 26.64
N GLY A 18 30.12 -16.98 26.67
CA GLY A 18 29.49 -15.74 27.14
C GLY A 18 29.56 -14.47 26.27
N THR A 19 28.83 -13.37 26.53
CA THR A 19 27.68 -13.11 27.43
C THR A 19 27.00 -11.80 26.98
N LEU A 20 25.66 -11.71 27.05
CA LEU A 20 24.75 -10.53 27.12
C LEU A 20 25.25 -9.11 26.70
N GLY A 21 24.46 -8.40 25.89
CA GLY A 21 24.51 -6.92 25.84
C GLY A 21 23.73 -6.27 24.70
N GLY A 22 22.84 -5.31 25.01
CA GLY A 22 21.95 -4.63 24.06
C GLY A 22 22.62 -3.72 23.00
N PRO A 23 21.83 -3.16 22.07
CA PRO A 23 22.34 -2.32 20.99
C PRO A 23 22.77 -0.94 21.49
N MET A 24 24.07 -0.70 21.64
CA MET A 24 24.63 0.60 22.04
C MET A 24 25.87 0.95 21.20
N ALA A 25 25.83 2.16 20.63
CA ALA A 25 26.93 2.94 20.03
C ALA A 25 27.59 2.45 18.71
N PRO A 26 27.54 3.25 17.62
CA PRO A 26 28.55 3.20 16.56
C PRO A 26 29.90 3.81 17.03
N PRO A 27 31.04 3.49 16.37
CA PRO A 27 32.38 3.74 16.91
C PRO A 27 32.87 5.20 16.82
N PRO A 28 33.88 5.58 17.63
CA PRO A 28 34.44 6.93 17.66
C PRO A 28 35.43 7.20 16.51
N TYR A 29 35.52 8.48 16.11
CA TYR A 29 36.50 8.98 15.14
C TYR A 29 37.93 8.99 15.72
N ALA A 30 38.91 8.60 14.92
CA ALA A 30 40.34 8.82 15.17
C ALA A 30 40.97 9.56 13.98
N PRO A 31 41.85 10.57 14.20
CA PRO A 31 42.43 11.36 13.12
C PRO A 31 43.75 10.77 12.60
N LEU A 32 44.07 11.02 11.34
CA LEU A 32 45.41 10.81 10.78
C LEU A 32 45.97 12.13 10.26
N ALA A 33 46.98 12.64 10.96
CA ALA A 33 47.93 13.61 10.44
C ALA A 33 49.16 12.85 9.88
N GLY A 34 49.70 13.26 8.74
CA GLY A 34 50.81 12.55 8.09
C GLY A 34 51.39 13.31 6.90
N THR A 35 52.41 14.12 7.16
CA THR A 35 53.02 15.10 6.25
C THR A 35 53.95 14.50 5.19
N GLY A 36 53.99 15.11 3.99
CA GLY A 36 55.06 14.97 2.99
C GLY A 36 54.53 15.11 1.54
N ALA A 37 55.20 15.75 0.58
CA ALA A 37 56.39 16.62 0.61
C ALA A 37 56.34 17.60 -0.60
N ILE A 38 57.16 18.65 -0.59
CA ILE A 38 57.19 19.74 -1.60
C ILE A 38 58.10 19.34 -2.77
N PRO A 39 57.89 19.86 -4.00
CA PRO A 39 58.88 20.81 -4.53
C PRO A 39 58.27 22.04 -5.23
N MET A 40 58.98 23.18 -5.15
CA MET A 40 58.65 24.41 -5.90
C MET A 40 59.22 24.35 -7.34
N PRO A 41 58.88 25.32 -8.22
CA PRO A 41 59.72 26.53 -8.26
C PRO A 41 58.95 27.86 -8.43
N ILE A 42 59.50 28.93 -7.82
CA ILE A 42 59.40 30.33 -8.27
C ILE A 42 60.65 30.61 -9.15
N PRO A 43 60.66 31.56 -10.12
CA PRO A 43 60.22 32.95 -9.92
C PRO A 43 59.51 33.65 -11.11
N GLY A 44 58.83 34.77 -10.85
CA GLY A 44 58.37 35.69 -11.91
C GLY A 44 57.26 36.65 -11.50
N ALA A 45 57.59 37.77 -10.85
CA ALA A 45 56.70 38.93 -10.78
C ALA A 45 57.05 39.88 -11.94
N PRO A 46 56.05 40.44 -12.63
CA PRO A 46 55.70 41.82 -12.29
C PRO A 46 54.18 42.08 -12.24
N ALA A 47 53.80 43.09 -11.46
CA ALA A 47 52.53 43.82 -11.58
C ALA A 47 52.82 45.19 -12.24
N PRO A 48 51.82 46.04 -12.59
CA PRO A 48 50.37 45.83 -12.59
C PRO A 48 49.70 46.15 -13.94
N GLY A 49 48.44 45.71 -14.13
CA GLY A 49 47.60 46.13 -15.26
C GLY A 49 46.14 45.77 -14.96
N GLY A 50 45.25 46.77 -14.92
CA GLY A 50 43.89 46.58 -14.41
C GLY A 50 42.86 46.15 -15.45
N GLY A 51 41.78 45.51 -14.99
CA GLY A 51 40.51 45.43 -15.70
C GLY A 51 39.89 44.03 -15.85
N PHE A 52 38.59 43.98 -15.57
CA PHE A 52 37.58 43.03 -16.08
C PHE A 52 37.32 41.68 -15.37
N ALA A 53 36.02 41.31 -15.47
CA ALA A 53 35.37 40.02 -15.20
C ALA A 53 35.29 39.53 -13.73
N ALA A 54 34.12 39.74 -13.11
CA ALA A 54 33.67 38.87 -12.02
C ALA A 54 33.37 37.46 -12.56
N PRO A 55 33.78 36.37 -11.89
CA PRO A 55 33.76 35.04 -12.48
C PRO A 55 32.37 34.37 -12.44
N ALA A 56 32.03 33.67 -13.52
CA ALA A 56 30.77 32.93 -13.70
C ALA A 56 30.57 31.74 -12.72
N GLY A 57 31.53 31.44 -11.84
CA GLY A 57 31.39 30.40 -10.81
C GLY A 57 30.48 30.78 -9.64
N ALA A 58 30.27 32.08 -9.37
CA ALA A 58 29.50 32.53 -8.22
C ALA A 58 28.00 32.20 -8.31
N SER A 59 27.39 32.29 -9.50
CA SER A 59 25.99 31.92 -9.73
C SER A 59 25.77 30.42 -9.70
N LEU A 60 26.75 29.62 -10.13
CA LEU A 60 26.70 28.15 -10.06
C LEU A 60 26.76 27.68 -8.59
N ALA A 61 27.67 28.25 -7.80
CA ALA A 61 27.76 27.97 -6.36
C ALA A 61 26.50 28.42 -5.59
N ALA A 62 25.92 29.57 -5.94
CA ALA A 62 24.65 30.02 -5.35
C ALA A 62 23.47 29.10 -5.73
N GLY A 63 23.41 28.61 -6.98
CA GLY A 63 22.42 27.64 -7.43
C GLY A 63 22.53 26.30 -6.70
N MET A 64 23.76 25.78 -6.57
CA MET A 64 24.02 24.55 -5.79
C MET A 64 23.70 24.73 -4.31
N ALA A 65 24.02 25.89 -3.72
CA ALA A 65 23.65 26.20 -2.33
C ALA A 65 22.13 26.28 -2.13
N ALA A 66 21.37 26.79 -3.12
CA ALA A 66 19.91 26.80 -3.09
C ALA A 66 19.32 25.38 -3.22
N GLN A 67 19.88 24.53 -4.09
CA GLN A 67 19.49 23.11 -4.18
C GLN A 67 19.76 22.38 -2.87
N VAL A 68 20.97 22.50 -2.31
CA VAL A 68 21.32 21.88 -1.02
C VAL A 68 20.47 22.43 0.13
N ALA A 69 20.11 23.72 0.13
CA ALA A 69 19.18 24.27 1.12
C ALA A 69 17.77 23.66 1.02
N SER A 70 17.27 23.40 -0.20
CA SER A 70 16.00 22.69 -0.40
C SER A 70 16.07 21.24 0.09
N GLU A 71 17.18 20.53 -0.16
CA GLU A 71 17.42 19.18 0.38
C GLU A 71 17.46 19.17 1.90
N ARG A 72 17.97 20.23 2.56
CA ARG A 72 18.02 20.33 4.03
C ARG A 72 16.63 20.53 4.66
N LEU A 73 15.70 21.17 3.96
CA LEU A 73 14.29 21.26 4.40
C LEU A 73 13.59 19.91 4.28
N THR A 74 13.87 19.13 3.24
CA THR A 74 13.39 17.74 3.09
C THR A 74 14.08 16.77 4.05
N THR A 75 15.34 17.04 4.41
CA THR A 75 16.18 16.25 5.33
C THR A 75 16.02 16.70 6.80
N ALA A 76 15.11 17.64 7.09
CA ALA A 76 14.74 18.03 8.45
C ALA A 76 13.90 16.97 9.21
N GLY A 77 13.73 15.78 8.63
CA GLY A 77 13.95 14.52 9.36
C GLY A 77 12.95 14.09 10.44
N LEU A 78 11.85 14.82 10.66
CA LEU A 78 10.81 14.43 11.63
C LEU A 78 9.63 13.67 11.01
N LEU A 79 9.50 13.68 9.68
CA LEU A 79 8.48 12.94 8.95
C LEU A 79 9.10 12.34 7.68
N PRO A 80 8.96 11.03 7.41
CA PRO A 80 9.48 10.44 6.18
C PRO A 80 8.67 10.96 4.97
N ALA A 81 9.30 11.01 3.79
CA ALA A 81 8.85 11.82 2.65
C ALA A 81 7.36 11.66 2.27
N GLN A 82 6.77 10.47 2.46
CA GLN A 82 5.35 10.22 2.22
C GLN A 82 4.36 10.99 3.12
N TRP A 83 4.83 11.65 4.19
CA TRP A 83 4.06 12.54 5.06
C TRP A 83 4.46 14.02 4.93
N SER A 84 5.41 14.35 4.05
CA SER A 84 5.68 15.75 3.70
C SER A 84 4.46 16.34 2.99
N VAL A 85 4.24 17.66 3.10
CA VAL A 85 3.10 18.30 2.40
C VAL A 85 3.20 18.08 0.88
N GLU A 86 4.41 18.05 0.32
CA GLU A 86 4.59 17.76 -1.10
C GLU A 86 4.31 16.30 -1.44
N GLY A 87 4.84 15.33 -0.68
CA GLY A 87 4.51 13.92 -0.85
C GLY A 87 3.01 13.61 -0.69
N LEU A 88 2.31 14.36 0.18
CA LEU A 88 0.85 14.27 0.33
C LEU A 88 0.10 14.90 -0.85
N ARG A 89 0.66 15.98 -1.44
CA ARG A 89 0.13 16.64 -2.65
C ARG A 89 0.39 15.80 -3.90
N GLU A 90 1.55 15.17 -4.02
CA GLU A 90 1.90 14.19 -5.06
C GLU A 90 1.02 12.95 -4.95
N TYR A 91 0.87 12.37 -3.76
CA TYR A 91 -0.05 11.25 -3.52
C TYR A 91 -1.49 11.62 -3.87
N ARG A 92 -1.96 12.81 -3.46
CA ARG A 92 -3.29 13.32 -3.80
C ARG A 92 -3.41 13.61 -5.30
N ALA A 93 -2.39 14.15 -5.96
CA ALA A 93 -2.41 14.44 -7.39
C ALA A 93 -2.44 13.14 -8.21
N ALA A 94 -1.59 12.17 -7.88
CA ALA A 94 -1.60 10.83 -8.48
C ALA A 94 -2.96 10.13 -8.25
N LYS A 95 -3.50 10.15 -7.03
CA LYS A 95 -4.84 9.59 -6.75
C LYS A 95 -5.97 10.35 -7.45
N MET A 96 -5.85 11.66 -7.63
CA MET A 96 -6.88 12.47 -8.30
C MET A 96 -6.75 12.40 -9.84
N GLN A 97 -5.60 12.02 -10.39
CA GLN A 97 -5.44 11.59 -11.78
C GLN A 97 -6.01 10.19 -12.03
N GLU A 98 -5.93 9.29 -11.04
CA GLU A 98 -6.56 7.96 -11.09
C GLU A 98 -8.09 8.04 -11.09
N TRP A 99 -8.66 9.10 -10.49
CA TRP A 99 -10.08 9.45 -10.56
C TRP A 99 -10.38 10.19 -11.88
N ARG A 100 -10.34 9.45 -12.99
CA ARG A 100 -10.74 9.95 -14.33
C ARG A 100 -12.15 10.55 -14.28
N SER A 101 -12.33 11.67 -14.98
CA SER A 101 -13.46 12.57 -14.75
C SER A 101 -14.81 11.85 -14.82
N MET A 102 -15.67 12.08 -13.81
CA MET A 102 -17.04 11.55 -13.81
C MET A 102 -17.87 12.14 -14.97
N GLY A 103 -17.47 13.27 -15.56
CA GLY A 103 -18.11 13.85 -16.73
C GLY A 103 -17.98 12.95 -17.96
N ASP A 104 -16.76 12.49 -18.25
CA ASP A 104 -16.49 11.60 -19.41
C ASP A 104 -17.17 10.23 -19.25
N PHE A 105 -17.34 9.79 -18.01
CA PHE A 105 -18.04 8.54 -17.68
C PHE A 105 -19.56 8.60 -17.95
N PHE A 106 -20.16 9.79 -17.84
CA PHE A 106 -21.57 10.04 -18.14
C PHE A 106 -21.76 10.80 -19.47
N ASP A 107 -20.85 10.62 -20.43
CA ASP A 107 -21.03 11.16 -21.78
C ASP A 107 -22.07 10.35 -22.57
N TRP A 108 -23.33 10.78 -22.46
CA TRP A 108 -24.48 10.22 -23.16
C TRP A 108 -24.37 10.30 -24.69
N THR A 109 -23.48 11.12 -25.26
CA THR A 109 -23.31 11.24 -26.72
C THR A 109 -22.58 10.03 -27.32
N ARG A 110 -21.83 9.28 -26.51
CA ARG A 110 -21.02 8.12 -26.89
C ARG A 110 -21.74 6.77 -26.72
N PHE A 111 -23.02 6.78 -26.35
CA PHE A 111 -23.84 5.57 -26.27
C PHE A 111 -24.26 5.13 -27.67
N ARG A 112 -23.72 4.01 -28.16
CA ARG A 112 -24.13 3.41 -29.44
C ARG A 112 -24.40 1.92 -29.28
N ARG A 113 -25.52 1.45 -29.83
CA ARG A 113 -25.88 0.03 -29.83
C ARG A 113 -24.80 -0.80 -30.55
N PRO A 114 -24.15 -1.78 -29.89
CA PRO A 114 -23.15 -2.63 -30.54
C PRO A 114 -23.81 -3.55 -31.58
N GLY A 115 -23.18 -3.68 -32.74
CA GLY A 115 -23.71 -4.47 -33.87
C GLY A 115 -23.44 -5.97 -33.77
N SER A 116 -22.42 -6.39 -33.01
CA SER A 116 -22.04 -7.79 -32.82
C SER A 116 -21.61 -8.10 -31.38
N TRP A 117 -21.67 -9.38 -31.00
CA TRP A 117 -21.25 -9.84 -29.66
C TRP A 117 -19.73 -9.72 -29.44
N GLU A 118 -18.94 -9.73 -30.52
CA GLU A 118 -17.49 -9.54 -30.45
C GLU A 118 -17.14 -8.10 -30.08
N MET A 119 -17.79 -7.11 -30.71
CA MET A 119 -17.68 -5.70 -30.34
C MET A 119 -18.12 -5.46 -28.89
N VAL A 120 -19.11 -6.19 -28.36
CA VAL A 120 -19.50 -6.09 -26.95
C VAL A 120 -18.34 -6.47 -26.03
N LYS A 121 -17.66 -7.59 -26.28
CA LYS A 121 -16.53 -8.04 -25.45
C LYS A 121 -15.37 -7.05 -25.48
N GLU A 122 -15.04 -6.55 -26.67
CA GLU A 122 -13.98 -5.56 -26.87
C GLU A 122 -14.29 -4.26 -26.11
N ARG A 123 -15.51 -3.71 -26.29
CA ARG A 123 -16.00 -2.53 -25.57
C ARG A 123 -15.99 -2.72 -24.07
N VAL A 124 -16.50 -3.85 -23.56
CA VAL A 124 -16.52 -4.14 -22.11
C VAL A 124 -15.10 -4.22 -21.56
N ASN A 125 -14.18 -4.95 -22.19
CA ASN A 125 -12.79 -5.06 -21.72
C ASN A 125 -12.07 -3.70 -21.73
N ALA A 126 -12.24 -2.94 -22.81
CA ALA A 126 -11.72 -1.58 -22.91
C ALA A 126 -12.30 -0.66 -21.82
N ASN A 127 -13.61 -0.50 -21.73
CA ASN A 127 -14.23 0.44 -20.80
C ASN A 127 -14.00 0.03 -19.34
N LEU A 128 -14.11 -1.27 -19.00
CA LEU A 128 -13.91 -1.79 -17.64
C LEU A 128 -12.52 -1.48 -17.09
N SER A 129 -11.48 -1.63 -17.92
CA SER A 129 -10.12 -1.25 -17.55
C SER A 129 -9.90 0.27 -17.51
N TYR A 130 -10.63 1.05 -18.33
CA TYR A 130 -10.46 2.50 -18.42
C TYR A 130 -11.09 3.25 -17.25
N TYR A 131 -12.29 2.83 -16.83
CA TYR A 131 -13.10 3.46 -15.77
C TYR A 131 -13.21 2.59 -14.51
N HIS A 132 -12.22 1.72 -14.24
CA HIS A 132 -12.24 0.76 -13.13
C HIS A 132 -12.54 1.40 -11.76
N ALA A 133 -12.02 2.59 -11.48
CA ALA A 133 -12.29 3.33 -10.25
C ALA A 133 -13.76 3.80 -10.13
N ASN A 134 -14.35 4.26 -11.24
CA ASN A 134 -15.73 4.73 -11.30
C ASN A 134 -16.71 3.54 -11.16
N TYR A 135 -16.38 2.41 -11.79
CA TYR A 135 -17.15 1.16 -11.62
C TYR A 135 -17.02 0.58 -10.21
N LEU A 136 -15.85 0.68 -9.56
CA LEU A 136 -15.67 0.31 -8.15
C LEU A 136 -16.52 1.21 -7.23
N PHE A 137 -16.57 2.51 -7.49
CA PHE A 137 -17.44 3.43 -6.74
C PHE A 137 -18.92 3.04 -6.87
N ILE A 138 -19.41 2.77 -8.09
CA ILE A 138 -20.78 2.30 -8.33
C ILE A 138 -21.05 0.98 -7.60
N PHE A 139 -20.12 0.02 -7.66
CA PHE A 139 -20.22 -1.25 -6.94
C PHE A 139 -20.34 -1.03 -5.42
N VAL A 140 -19.52 -0.14 -4.84
CA VAL A 140 -19.59 0.23 -3.42
C VAL A 140 -20.94 0.88 -3.08
N CYS A 141 -21.47 1.78 -3.92
CA CYS A 141 -22.81 2.35 -3.74
C CYS A 141 -23.92 1.28 -3.77
N ILE A 142 -23.85 0.31 -4.69
CA ILE A 142 -24.79 -0.83 -4.76
C ILE A 142 -24.70 -1.69 -3.50
N CYS A 143 -23.49 -1.96 -2.98
CA CYS A 143 -23.29 -2.66 -1.73
C CYS A 143 -23.90 -1.91 -0.52
N PHE A 144 -23.67 -0.60 -0.40
CA PHE A 144 -24.27 0.21 0.66
C PHE A 144 -25.81 0.24 0.57
N TYR A 145 -26.36 0.41 -0.63
CA TYR A 145 -27.80 0.32 -0.86
C TYR A 145 -28.36 -1.04 -0.40
N ALA A 146 -27.76 -2.14 -0.84
CA ALA A 146 -28.19 -3.50 -0.51
C ALA A 146 -28.13 -3.79 1.00
N LEU A 147 -27.16 -3.24 1.73
CA LEU A 147 -27.06 -3.32 3.19
C LEU A 147 -28.17 -2.52 3.89
N ILE A 148 -28.45 -1.29 3.45
CA ILE A 148 -29.46 -0.42 4.07
C ILE A 148 -30.88 -0.95 3.81
N THR A 149 -31.17 -1.48 2.62
CA THR A 149 -32.48 -2.09 2.28
C THR A 149 -32.74 -3.40 3.04
N SER A 150 -31.70 -4.04 3.60
CA SER A 150 -31.79 -5.36 4.24
C SER A 150 -31.52 -5.29 5.76
N PRO A 151 -32.47 -4.83 6.61
CA PRO A 151 -32.22 -4.62 8.04
C PRO A 151 -31.85 -5.92 8.78
N PHE A 152 -32.40 -7.07 8.39
CA PHE A 152 -32.04 -8.37 8.97
C PHE A 152 -30.61 -8.82 8.61
N LEU A 153 -30.14 -8.52 7.39
CA LEU A 153 -28.75 -8.78 6.99
C LEU A 153 -27.80 -7.91 7.81
N LEU A 154 -28.14 -6.64 8.00
CA LEU A 154 -27.33 -5.69 8.77
C LEU A 154 -27.23 -6.13 10.25
N LEU A 155 -28.32 -6.58 10.86
CA LEU A 155 -28.31 -7.19 12.20
C LEU A 155 -27.45 -8.46 12.27
N SER A 156 -27.57 -9.36 11.29
CA SER A 156 -26.79 -10.61 11.22
C SER A 156 -25.30 -10.34 11.07
N LEU A 157 -24.93 -9.34 10.26
CA LEU A 157 -23.56 -8.90 10.04
C LEU A 157 -23.00 -8.19 11.28
N ALA A 158 -23.80 -7.35 11.94
CA ALA A 158 -23.42 -6.68 13.19
C ALA A 158 -23.20 -7.70 14.33
N PHE A 159 -24.04 -8.73 14.44
CA PHE A 159 -23.84 -9.84 15.38
C PHE A 159 -22.54 -10.59 15.09
N LEU A 160 -22.30 -10.97 13.83
CA LEU A 160 -21.08 -11.68 13.42
C LEU A 160 -19.80 -10.87 13.71
N VAL A 161 -19.78 -9.60 13.29
CA VAL A 161 -18.64 -8.70 13.50
C VAL A 161 -18.44 -8.43 14.99
N GLY A 162 -19.51 -8.16 15.74
CA GLY A 162 -19.47 -7.94 17.18
C GLY A 162 -18.95 -9.14 17.96
N ALA A 163 -19.42 -10.34 17.64
CA ALA A 163 -18.97 -11.58 18.26
C ALA A 163 -17.49 -11.88 17.94
N HIS A 164 -17.05 -11.72 16.69
CA HIS A 164 -15.62 -11.85 16.36
C HIS A 164 -14.75 -10.76 17.02
N ILE A 165 -15.25 -9.53 17.18
CA ILE A 165 -14.53 -8.49 17.94
C ILE A 165 -14.43 -8.88 19.42
N MET A 166 -15.50 -9.41 20.03
CA MET A 166 -15.49 -9.88 21.41
C MET A 166 -14.46 -10.99 21.62
N VAL A 167 -14.46 -12.02 20.76
CA VAL A 167 -13.48 -13.12 20.79
C VAL A 167 -12.06 -12.60 20.58
N ARG A 168 -11.83 -11.70 19.62
CA ARG A 168 -10.50 -11.08 19.40
C ARG A 168 -10.06 -10.22 20.58
N ARG A 169 -10.96 -9.49 21.26
CA ARG A 169 -10.63 -8.66 22.43
C ARG A 169 -10.20 -9.50 23.64
N ALA A 170 -10.70 -10.72 23.77
CA ALA A 170 -10.29 -11.62 24.86
C ALA A 170 -8.79 -11.97 24.81
N ASN A 171 -8.18 -12.02 23.61
CA ASN A 171 -6.74 -12.28 23.38
C ASN A 171 -6.16 -13.48 24.15
N ALA A 172 -6.99 -14.48 24.46
CA ALA A 172 -6.64 -15.63 25.28
C ALA A 172 -6.83 -16.95 24.50
N PRO A 173 -6.08 -18.02 24.84
CA PRO A 173 -6.27 -19.35 24.23
C PRO A 173 -7.59 -20.00 24.67
N THR A 174 -8.06 -19.64 25.86
CA THR A 174 -9.34 -20.04 26.45
C THR A 174 -10.13 -18.81 26.91
N ILE A 175 -11.45 -18.89 26.81
CA ILE A 175 -12.40 -17.82 27.12
C ILE A 175 -13.46 -18.42 28.03
N MET A 176 -13.76 -17.77 29.15
CA MET A 176 -14.88 -18.17 30.00
C MET A 176 -16.21 -17.71 29.38
N VAL A 177 -17.07 -18.67 29.06
CA VAL A 177 -18.40 -18.45 28.49
C VAL A 177 -19.42 -19.20 29.35
N PHE A 178 -20.42 -18.50 29.89
CA PHE A 178 -21.41 -19.06 30.84
C PHE A 178 -20.82 -19.84 32.04
N GLY A 179 -19.64 -19.42 32.53
CA GLY A 179 -18.97 -20.10 33.65
C GLY A 179 -18.24 -21.39 33.27
N GLN A 180 -18.05 -21.67 31.97
CA GLN A 180 -17.24 -22.77 31.46
C GLN A 180 -16.03 -22.22 30.70
N GLU A 181 -14.87 -22.84 30.87
CA GLU A 181 -13.67 -22.51 30.12
C GLU A 181 -13.71 -23.21 28.75
N LEU A 182 -13.82 -22.44 27.67
CA LEU A 182 -13.84 -22.96 26.30
C LEU A 182 -12.63 -22.45 25.53
N SER A 183 -12.04 -23.29 24.68
CA SER A 183 -10.99 -22.82 23.77
C SER A 183 -11.54 -21.80 22.77
N THR A 184 -10.74 -20.80 22.43
CA THR A 184 -11.07 -19.81 21.38
C THR A 184 -11.46 -20.47 20.05
N THR A 185 -10.89 -21.62 19.70
CA THR A 185 -11.31 -22.41 18.53
C THR A 185 -12.74 -22.93 18.66
N GLN A 186 -13.10 -23.49 19.83
CA GLN A 186 -14.46 -23.99 20.09
C GLN A 186 -15.48 -22.84 20.07
N VAL A 187 -15.16 -21.69 20.68
CA VAL A 187 -16.03 -20.50 20.66
C VAL A 187 -16.27 -20.01 19.24
N ASN A 188 -15.26 -19.97 18.38
CA ASN A 188 -15.44 -19.64 16.96
C ASN A 188 -16.26 -20.70 16.20
N SER A 189 -16.11 -22.00 16.51
CA SER A 189 -16.95 -23.05 15.93
C SER A 189 -18.42 -22.93 16.32
N TYR A 190 -18.73 -22.67 17.61
CA TYR A 190 -20.10 -22.40 18.04
C TYR A 190 -20.65 -21.12 17.40
N LEU A 191 -19.84 -20.06 17.32
CA LEU A 191 -20.23 -18.83 16.63
C LEU A 191 -20.58 -19.08 15.16
N ALA A 192 -19.83 -19.91 14.45
CA ALA A 192 -20.15 -20.30 13.08
C ALA A 192 -21.48 -21.05 12.99
N ILE A 193 -21.74 -22.00 13.90
CA ILE A 193 -22.99 -22.77 13.97
C ILE A 193 -24.21 -21.86 14.18
N PHE A 194 -24.11 -20.82 15.01
CA PHE A 194 -25.21 -19.85 15.20
C PHE A 194 -25.29 -18.80 14.06
N THR A 195 -24.15 -18.40 13.49
CA THR A 195 -24.09 -17.38 12.44
C THR A 195 -24.67 -17.89 11.12
N ILE A 196 -24.42 -19.15 10.73
CA ILE A 196 -24.86 -19.67 9.41
C ILE A 196 -26.38 -19.61 9.25
N PRO A 197 -27.21 -20.11 10.20
CA PRO A 197 -28.66 -19.92 10.16
C PRO A 197 -29.08 -18.45 10.21
N LEU A 198 -28.38 -17.61 10.98
CA LEU A 198 -28.70 -16.19 11.10
C LEU A 198 -28.45 -15.43 9.79
N LEU A 199 -27.36 -15.72 9.07
CA LEU A 199 -27.09 -15.19 7.73
C LEU A 199 -28.09 -15.71 6.67
N TRP A 200 -28.57 -16.94 6.84
CA TRP A 200 -29.62 -17.50 5.97
C TRP A 200 -30.97 -16.79 6.19
N LEU A 201 -31.37 -16.56 7.45
CA LEU A 201 -32.52 -15.70 7.80
C LEU A 201 -32.34 -14.26 7.31
N GLY A 202 -31.11 -13.73 7.37
CA GLY A 202 -30.74 -12.44 6.81
C GLY A 202 -30.72 -12.39 5.27
N SER A 203 -31.04 -13.49 4.58
CA SER A 203 -31.04 -13.61 3.12
C SER A 203 -29.70 -13.28 2.45
N ALA A 204 -28.58 -13.51 3.14
CA ALA A 204 -27.24 -13.12 2.69
C ALA A 204 -26.90 -13.63 1.27
N GLY A 205 -27.28 -14.86 0.93
CA GLY A 205 -27.08 -15.43 -0.41
C GLY A 205 -27.86 -14.70 -1.50
N SER A 206 -29.12 -14.32 -1.22
CA SER A 206 -29.94 -13.54 -2.16
C SER A 206 -29.39 -12.12 -2.33
N THR A 207 -28.94 -11.48 -1.23
CA THR A 207 -28.34 -10.14 -1.31
C THR A 207 -27.02 -10.14 -2.08
N VAL A 208 -26.15 -11.14 -1.90
CA VAL A 208 -24.92 -11.27 -2.69
C VAL A 208 -25.25 -11.50 -4.17
N PHE A 209 -26.20 -12.39 -4.48
CA PHE A 209 -26.66 -12.59 -5.86
C PHE A 209 -27.25 -11.31 -6.48
N TRP A 210 -28.02 -10.54 -5.72
CA TRP A 210 -28.56 -9.24 -6.13
C TRP A 210 -27.46 -8.22 -6.41
N ILE A 211 -26.46 -8.08 -5.52
CA ILE A 211 -25.32 -7.18 -5.71
C ILE A 211 -24.55 -7.56 -6.98
N VAL A 212 -24.23 -8.84 -7.20
CA VAL A 212 -23.51 -9.33 -8.39
C VAL A 212 -24.35 -9.13 -9.66
N GLY A 213 -25.65 -9.45 -9.63
CA GLY A 213 -26.54 -9.25 -10.78
C GLY A 213 -26.75 -7.78 -11.13
N ALA A 214 -27.06 -6.94 -10.15
CA ALA A 214 -27.28 -5.51 -10.35
C ALA A 214 -25.99 -4.81 -10.79
N SER A 215 -24.84 -5.10 -10.18
CA SER A 215 -23.56 -4.53 -10.62
C SER A 215 -23.19 -5.03 -12.01
N GLY A 216 -23.36 -6.31 -12.34
CA GLY A 216 -23.14 -6.86 -13.68
C GLY A 216 -24.01 -6.19 -14.75
N LEU A 217 -25.29 -5.94 -14.46
CA LEU A 217 -26.21 -5.25 -15.37
C LEU A 217 -25.87 -3.76 -15.54
N VAL A 218 -25.59 -3.04 -14.44
CA VAL A 218 -25.28 -1.60 -14.48
C VAL A 218 -23.90 -1.33 -15.10
N ILE A 219 -22.85 -1.98 -14.58
CA ILE A 219 -21.46 -1.82 -15.03
C ILE A 219 -21.29 -2.43 -16.43
N GLY A 220 -21.74 -3.68 -16.62
CA GLY A 220 -21.61 -4.37 -17.90
C GLY A 220 -22.47 -3.76 -19.00
N GLY A 221 -23.69 -3.31 -18.68
CA GLY A 221 -24.56 -2.59 -19.62
C GLY A 221 -23.96 -1.26 -20.06
N HIS A 222 -23.47 -0.45 -19.11
CA HIS A 222 -22.76 0.80 -19.40
C HIS A 222 -21.51 0.54 -20.26
N ALA A 223 -20.65 -0.39 -19.85
CA ALA A 223 -19.40 -0.73 -20.54
C ALA A 223 -19.60 -1.34 -21.94
N ALA A 224 -20.74 -2.01 -22.21
CA ALA A 224 -21.08 -2.56 -23.52
C ALA A 224 -21.65 -1.51 -24.50
N MET A 225 -22.37 -0.51 -23.98
CA MET A 225 -23.04 0.52 -24.79
C MET A 225 -22.17 1.75 -25.05
N LEU A 226 -21.23 2.06 -24.15
CA LEU A 226 -20.28 3.15 -24.31
C LEU A 226 -19.21 2.81 -25.37
N GLU A 227 -18.94 3.72 -26.29
CA GLU A 227 -17.81 3.58 -27.21
C GLU A 227 -16.46 3.85 -26.51
N PRO A 228 -15.40 3.07 -26.78
CA PRO A 228 -14.11 3.24 -26.11
C PRO A 228 -13.52 4.64 -26.33
N PRO A 229 -12.84 5.21 -25.32
CA PRO A 229 -12.19 6.54 -25.43
C PRO A 229 -11.08 6.55 -26.50
N VAL A 230 -10.92 7.66 -27.21
CA VAL A 230 -9.95 7.77 -28.33
C VAL A 230 -8.52 7.79 -27.80
N GLU A 231 -8.33 8.24 -26.57
CA GLU A 231 -7.08 8.24 -25.81
C GLU A 231 -6.45 6.83 -25.77
N ARG A 232 -7.29 5.78 -25.70
CA ARG A 232 -6.84 4.38 -25.76
C ARG A 232 -6.27 3.98 -27.11
N ALA A 233 -6.82 4.50 -28.20
CA ALA A 233 -6.28 4.25 -29.53
C ALA A 233 -4.90 4.90 -29.70
N PHE A 234 -4.62 6.00 -29.01
CA PHE A 234 -3.27 6.59 -28.97
C PHE A 234 -2.33 5.81 -28.02
N GLU A 235 -2.79 5.39 -26.84
CA GLU A 235 -2.03 4.53 -25.91
C GLU A 235 -1.58 3.18 -26.53
N GLN A 236 -2.27 2.67 -27.55
CA GLN A 236 -1.95 1.42 -28.25
C GLN A 236 -1.03 1.56 -29.47
N ASN A 237 -0.77 2.79 -29.95
CA ASN A 237 0.00 3.07 -31.16
C ASN A 237 1.35 3.77 -30.88
N VAL A 238 1.86 3.64 -29.65
CA VAL A 238 3.15 4.16 -29.16
C VAL A 238 3.92 3.03 -28.47
#